data_AF-A0A2V6ENU8-F1
#
_entry.id   AF-A0A2V6ENU8-F1
#
_cell.length_a   1.000
_cell.length_b   1.000
_cell.length_c   1.000
_cell.angle_alpha   90.00
_cell.angle_beta   90.00
_cell.angle_gamma   90.00
#
_symmetry.space_group_name_H-M   'P 1'
#
loop_
_entity.id
_entity.type
_entity.pdbx_description
1 polymer ?
#
loop_
_entity_poly.entity_id
_entity_poly.type
_entity_poly.pdbx_seq_one_letter_code
_entity_poly.pdbx_strand_id
1 'polypeptide(L)'
;MGLVEIDWKPDSRKLRQFAVVWLIGFALAGCLVGWKAGVVSGSGKWTAPLVMWILAVIVGVFGILAPSRVRPIYVGWMAIAWPIGYVVTHVLFGIVYFGLFTPIAILFRLIGRDALQRKFDKEEESYWIKRTVTPSPKSYFNQF
;
A
#
# COMPACT_ATOMS: atom_id res chain seq x y z
N MET A 1 0.44 -6.20 -15.26
CA MET A 1 -0.38 -6.33 -14.04
C MET A 1 0.10 -5.29 -13.06
N GLY A 2 -0.65 -4.19 -12.87
CA GLY A 2 -0.30 -3.17 -11.90
C GLY A 2 -0.68 -3.65 -10.51
N LEU A 3 0.21 -3.49 -9.52
CA LEU A 3 0.04 -3.99 -8.14
C LEU A 3 -1.16 -3.40 -7.37
N VAL A 4 -1.89 -2.46 -7.99
CA VAL A 4 -3.09 -1.84 -7.43
C VAL A 4 -4.20 -1.96 -8.48
N GLU A 5 -5.19 -2.81 -8.22
CA GLU A 5 -6.38 -2.92 -9.06
C GLU A 5 -7.55 -2.20 -8.38
N ILE A 6 -8.27 -1.37 -9.14
CA ILE A 6 -9.47 -0.70 -8.64
C ILE A 6 -10.61 -1.71 -8.67
N ASP A 7 -11.23 -1.95 -7.51
CA ASP A 7 -12.46 -2.73 -7.43
C ASP A 7 -13.67 -1.87 -7.87
N TRP A 8 -14.04 -1.98 -9.14
CA TRP A 8 -15.16 -1.24 -9.74
C TRP A 8 -16.54 -1.73 -9.27
N LYS A 9 -16.63 -2.93 -8.71
CA LYS A 9 -17.87 -3.56 -8.21
C LYS A 9 -17.65 -4.04 -6.77
N PRO A 10 -17.41 -3.12 -5.83
CA PRO A 10 -17.10 -3.48 -4.46
C PRO A 10 -18.30 -4.16 -3.80
N ASP A 11 -18.03 -5.18 -2.99
CA ASP A 11 -19.02 -5.79 -2.12
C ASP A 11 -19.53 -4.78 -1.07
N SER A 12 -20.76 -4.97 -0.62
CA SER A 12 -21.43 -4.21 0.43
C SER A 12 -20.58 -4.03 1.70
N ARG A 13 -19.79 -5.05 2.07
CA ARG A 13 -18.87 -4.97 3.22
C ARG A 13 -17.76 -3.94 3.01
N LYS A 14 -17.14 -3.91 1.83
CA LYS A 14 -16.07 -2.93 1.49
C LYS A 14 -16.60 -1.51 1.51
N LEU A 15 -17.82 -1.30 1.00
CA LEU A 15 -18.49 0.00 1.03
C LEU A 15 -18.77 0.48 2.46
N ARG A 16 -19.19 -0.42 3.36
CA ARG A 16 -19.35 -0.09 4.79
C ARG A 16 -18.03 0.23 5.47
N GLN A 17 -16.98 -0.54 5.19
CA GLN A 17 -15.63 -0.27 5.71
C GLN A 17 -15.14 1.11 5.25
N PHE A 18 -15.31 1.44 3.97
CA PHE A 18 -15.01 2.76 3.45
C PHE A 18 -15.80 3.86 4.18
N ALA A 19 -17.11 3.67 4.38
CA ALA A 19 -17.95 4.64 5.08
C ALA A 19 -17.52 4.86 6.54
N VAL A 20 -17.12 3.80 7.25
CA VAL A 20 -16.58 3.89 8.62
C VAL A 20 -15.24 4.63 8.63
N VAL A 21 -14.33 4.29 7.72
CA VAL A 21 -13.03 4.97 7.61
C VAL A 21 -13.21 6.45 7.25
N TRP A 22 -14.13 6.75 6.34
CA TRP A 22 -14.50 8.12 5.97
C TRP A 22 -15.02 8.90 7.17
N LEU A 23 -15.98 8.32 7.90
CA LEU A 23 -16.59 8.95 9.09
C LEU A 23 -15.51 9.28 10.14
N ILE A 24 -14.67 8.32 10.49
CA ILE A 24 -13.60 8.50 11.48
C ILE A 24 -12.56 9.51 10.97
N GLY A 25 -12.13 9.36 9.72
CA GLY A 25 -11.11 10.22 9.12
C GLY A 25 -11.53 11.69 9.08
N PHE A 26 -12.73 11.99 8.60
CA PHE A 26 -13.25 13.36 8.55
C PHE A 26 -13.63 13.91 9.93
N ALA A 27 -14.07 13.06 10.87
CA ALA A 27 -14.29 13.48 12.26
C ALA A 27 -12.98 13.94 12.91
N LEU A 28 -11.92 13.12 12.83
CA LEU A 28 -10.59 13.45 13.35
C LEU A 28 -9.97 14.66 12.64
N ALA A 29 -10.11 14.74 11.31
CA ALA A 29 -9.63 15.90 10.54
C ALA A 29 -10.34 17.18 10.96
N GLY A 30 -11.67 17.15 11.14
CA GLY A 30 -12.44 18.30 11.63
C GLY A 30 -12.00 18.74 13.04
N CYS A 31 -11.74 17.78 13.95
CA CYS A 31 -11.18 18.09 15.27
C CYS A 31 -9.80 18.74 15.18
N LEU A 32 -8.91 18.21 14.33
CA LEU A 32 -7.55 18.73 14.16
C LEU A 32 -7.55 20.12 13.50
N VAL A 33 -8.42 20.35 12.51
CA VAL A 33 -8.61 21.66 11.89
C VAL A 33 -9.19 22.65 12.89
N GLY A 34 -10.18 22.26 13.69
CA GLY A 34 -10.76 23.10 14.74
C GLY A 34 -9.73 23.49 15.81
N TRP A 35 -8.89 22.53 16.21
CA TRP A 35 -7.78 22.79 17.14
C TRP A 35 -6.76 23.76 16.54
N LYS A 36 -6.27 23.51 15.32
CA LYS A 36 -5.31 24.39 14.63
C LYS A 36 -5.85 25.78 14.35
N ALA A 37 -7.13 25.89 14.04
CA ALA A 37 -7.78 27.16 13.78
C ALA A 37 -8.04 27.97 15.06
N GLY A 38 -7.69 27.47 16.25
CA GLY A 38 -7.90 28.19 17.51
C GLY A 38 -9.38 28.35 17.87
N VAL A 39 -10.24 27.52 17.27
CA VAL A 39 -11.70 27.59 17.43
C VAL A 39 -12.10 27.31 18.89
N VAL A 40 -11.36 26.41 19.54
CA VAL A 40 -11.50 26.11 20.98
C VAL A 40 -10.98 27.25 21.87
N SER A 41 -10.02 28.05 21.37
CA SER A 41 -9.49 29.24 22.06
C SER A 41 -10.27 30.53 21.76
N GLY A 42 -11.38 30.44 21.02
CA GLY A 42 -12.29 31.58 20.75
C GLY A 42 -11.90 32.51 19.61
N SER A 43 -10.77 32.29 18.94
CA SER A 43 -10.28 33.14 17.83
C SER A 43 -10.56 32.57 16.43
N GLY A 44 -10.97 31.29 16.36
CA GLY A 44 -11.15 30.57 15.11
C GLY A 44 -12.58 30.57 14.55
N LYS A 45 -12.71 30.40 13.23
CA LYS A 45 -14.00 30.20 12.55
C LYS A 45 -14.41 28.72 12.59
N TRP A 46 -15.62 28.44 13.06
CA TRP A 46 -16.21 27.08 13.09
C TRP A 46 -16.57 26.52 11.71
N THR A 47 -16.53 27.34 10.64
CA THR A 47 -17.02 26.95 9.31
C THR A 47 -16.34 25.71 8.74
N ALA A 48 -15.00 25.67 8.76
CA ALA A 48 -14.24 24.54 8.20
C ALA A 48 -14.44 23.23 8.99
N PRO A 49 -14.30 23.19 10.33
CA PRO A 49 -14.59 21.98 11.11
C PRO A 49 -16.02 21.46 10.93
N LEU A 50 -17.00 22.36 10.91
CA LEU A 50 -18.42 22.02 10.85
C LEU A 50 -18.77 21.43 9.48
N VAL A 51 -18.25 21.99 8.38
CA VAL A 51 -18.40 21.40 7.03
C VAL A 51 -17.79 20.00 6.97
N MET A 52 -16.61 19.78 7.55
CA MET A 52 -15.98 18.46 7.57
C MET A 52 -16.81 17.44 8.37
N TRP A 53 -17.37 17.82 9.50
CA TRP A 53 -18.23 16.95 10.30
C TRP A 53 -19.58 16.65 9.64
N ILE A 54 -20.20 17.65 9.00
CA ILE A 54 -21.42 17.42 8.20
C ILE A 54 -21.12 16.41 7.08
N LEU A 55 -20.02 16.59 6.36
CA LEU A 55 -19.63 15.66 5.29
C LEU A 55 -19.31 14.26 5.82
N ALA A 56 -18.67 14.17 7.00
CA ALA A 56 -18.40 12.90 7.68
C ALA A 56 -19.69 12.15 7.99
N VAL A 57 -20.67 12.82 8.60
CA VAL A 57 -21.94 12.23 9.00
C VAL A 57 -22.78 11.86 7.78
N ILE A 58 -22.91 12.76 6.80
CA ILE A 58 -23.72 12.48 5.61
C ILE A 58 -23.13 11.28 4.85
N VAL A 59 -21.85 11.30 4.47
CA VAL A 59 -21.30 10.21 3.66
C VAL A 59 -21.14 8.93 4.49
N GLY A 60 -20.71 9.06 5.75
CA GLY A 60 -20.49 7.93 6.65
C GLY A 60 -21.76 7.20 7.05
N VAL A 61 -22.77 7.92 7.55
CA VAL A 61 -24.03 7.30 8.01
C VAL A 61 -24.83 6.75 6.83
N PHE A 62 -24.94 7.51 5.73
CA PHE A 62 -25.63 6.99 4.53
C PHE A 62 -24.87 5.82 3.90
N GLY A 63 -23.54 5.78 3.99
CA GLY A 63 -22.73 4.65 3.51
C GLY A 63 -22.86 3.38 4.37
N ILE A 64 -23.14 3.52 5.66
CA ILE A 64 -23.42 2.38 6.55
C ILE A 64 -24.83 1.83 6.29
N LEU A 65 -25.84 2.71 6.21
CA LEU A 65 -27.25 2.35 6.06
C LEU A 65 -27.61 1.90 4.64
N ALA A 66 -27.05 2.56 3.63
CA ALA A 66 -27.34 2.32 2.21
C ALA A 66 -26.04 2.26 1.38
N PRO A 67 -25.19 1.23 1.56
CA PRO A 67 -23.86 1.16 0.94
C PRO A 67 -23.91 1.29 -0.59
N SER A 68 -24.93 0.73 -1.25
CA SER A 68 -25.07 0.77 -2.70
C SER A 68 -25.15 2.19 -3.27
N ARG A 69 -25.63 3.18 -2.50
CA ARG A 69 -25.71 4.59 -2.93
C ARG A 69 -24.37 5.32 -2.84
N VAL A 70 -23.46 4.84 -1.99
CA VAL A 70 -22.12 5.43 -1.77
C VAL A 70 -21.08 4.84 -2.74
N ARG A 71 -21.44 3.79 -3.49
CA ARG A 71 -20.59 3.21 -4.54
C ARG A 71 -19.95 4.22 -5.51
N PRO A 72 -20.68 5.18 -6.13
CA PRO A 72 -20.04 6.14 -7.04
C PRO A 72 -18.98 7.01 -6.34
N ILE A 73 -19.22 7.39 -5.08
CA ILE A 73 -18.26 8.16 -4.27
C ILE A 73 -17.02 7.29 -3.99
N TYR A 74 -17.22 6.04 -3.59
CA TYR A 74 -16.12 5.09 -3.39
C TYR A 74 -15.27 4.93 -4.65
N VAL A 75 -15.90 4.67 -5.80
CA VAL A 75 -15.20 4.44 -7.06
C VAL A 75 -14.43 5.69 -7.50
N GLY A 76 -15.06 6.88 -7.43
CA GLY A 76 -14.39 8.14 -7.74
C GLY A 76 -13.21 8.41 -6.82
N TRP A 77 -13.38 8.17 -5.52
CA TRP A 77 -12.31 8.33 -4.54
C TRP A 77 -11.14 7.35 -4.79
N MET A 78 -11.44 6.08 -5.10
CA MET A 78 -10.43 5.09 -5.44
C MET A 78 -9.72 5.40 -6.76
N ALA A 79 -10.42 5.95 -7.75
CA ALA A 79 -9.81 6.39 -9.01
C ALA A 79 -8.80 7.52 -8.79
N ILE A 80 -9.07 8.44 -7.85
CA ILE A 80 -8.14 9.52 -7.48
C ILE A 80 -6.98 8.97 -6.63
N ALA A 81 -7.25 8.03 -5.74
CA ALA A 81 -6.22 7.42 -4.89
C ALA A 81 -5.27 6.49 -5.67
N TRP A 82 -5.72 5.91 -6.78
CA TRP A 82 -4.97 4.91 -7.54
C TRP A 82 -3.63 5.43 -8.08
N PRO A 83 -3.53 6.59 -8.75
CA PRO A 83 -2.24 7.14 -9.18
C PRO A 83 -1.28 7.38 -8.02
N ILE A 84 -1.79 7.80 -6.86
CA ILE A 84 -0.98 8.02 -5.66
C ILE A 84 -0.40 6.69 -5.20
N GLY A 85 -1.23 5.65 -5.10
CA GLY A 85 -0.79 4.30 -4.74
C GLY A 85 0.27 3.78 -5.71
N TYR A 86 0.05 3.94 -7.02
CA TYR A 86 1.01 3.58 -8.05
C TYR A 86 2.37 4.26 -7.84
N VAL A 87 2.39 5.58 -7.69
CA VAL A 87 3.62 6.35 -7.48
C VAL A 87 4.32 5.93 -6.20
N VAL A 88 3.60 5.83 -5.09
CA VAL A 88 4.15 5.43 -3.78
C VAL A 88 4.78 4.05 -3.87
N THR A 89 4.13 3.06 -4.50
CA THR A 89 4.68 1.72 -4.67
C THR A 89 5.99 1.75 -5.48
N HIS A 90 6.05 2.50 -6.59
CA HIS A 90 7.26 2.59 -7.41
C HIS A 90 8.39 3.32 -6.70
N VAL A 91 8.08 4.42 -6.01
CA VAL A 91 9.05 5.16 -5.21
C VAL A 91 9.59 4.30 -4.08
N LEU A 92 8.73 3.57 -3.37
CA LEU A 92 9.14 2.67 -2.30
C LEU A 92 10.07 1.57 -2.82
N PHE A 93 9.73 0.94 -3.94
CA PHE A 93 10.62 -0.05 -4.57
C PHE A 93 11.93 0.57 -5.01
N GLY A 94 11.92 1.79 -5.57
CA GLY A 94 13.14 2.52 -5.91
C GLY A 94 14.00 2.79 -4.68
N ILE A 95 13.41 3.25 -3.59
CA ILE A 95 14.12 3.51 -2.32
C ILE A 95 14.71 2.21 -1.77
N VAL A 96 13.97 1.12 -1.75
CA VAL A 96 14.50 -0.17 -1.26
C VAL A 96 15.61 -0.68 -2.17
N TYR A 97 15.44 -0.57 -3.49
CA TYR A 97 16.46 -1.02 -4.44
C TYR A 97 17.75 -0.21 -4.35
N PHE A 98 17.66 1.12 -4.41
CA PHE A 98 18.83 1.99 -4.41
C PHE A 98 19.38 2.26 -3.00
N GLY A 99 18.53 2.24 -1.98
CA GLY A 99 18.91 2.51 -0.58
C GLY A 99 19.36 1.27 0.18
N LEU A 100 18.88 0.07 -0.15
CA LEU A 100 19.26 -1.17 0.54
C LEU A 100 20.05 -2.12 -0.36
N PHE A 101 19.48 -2.55 -1.48
CA PHE A 101 20.13 -3.57 -2.31
C PHE A 101 21.40 -3.08 -3.01
N THR A 102 21.38 -1.87 -3.53
CA THR A 102 22.53 -1.27 -4.23
C THR A 102 23.76 -1.12 -3.34
N PRO A 103 23.69 -0.52 -2.13
CA PRO A 103 24.86 -0.44 -1.26
C PRO A 103 25.36 -1.81 -0.79
N ILE A 104 24.47 -2.76 -0.53
CA ILE A 104 24.86 -4.15 -0.21
C ILE A 104 25.64 -4.77 -1.39
N ALA A 105 25.16 -4.58 -2.62
CA ALA A 105 25.83 -5.08 -3.82
C ALA A 105 27.20 -4.41 -4.03
N ILE A 106 27.32 -3.10 -3.77
CA ILE A 106 28.59 -2.38 -3.81
C ILE A 106 29.55 -2.94 -2.74
N LEU A 107 29.09 -3.14 -1.51
CA LEU A 107 29.89 -3.70 -0.43
C LEU A 107 30.42 -5.10 -0.78
N PHE A 108 29.56 -5.97 -1.32
CA PHE A 108 29.96 -7.30 -1.77
C PHE A 108 31.00 -7.23 -2.89
N ARG A 109 30.85 -6.28 -3.82
CA ARG A 109 31.82 -6.05 -4.90
C ARG A 109 33.17 -5.57 -4.35
N LEU A 110 33.18 -4.69 -3.34
CA LEU A 110 34.39 -4.20 -2.69
C LEU A 110 35.12 -5.28 -1.88
N ILE A 111 34.38 -6.15 -1.18
CA ILE A 111 34.94 -7.28 -0.42
C ILE A 111 35.32 -8.46 -1.34
N GLY A 112 34.96 -8.41 -2.63
CA GLY A 112 35.19 -9.48 -3.60
C GLY A 112 34.28 -10.70 -3.44
N ARG A 113 33.25 -10.60 -2.59
CA ARG A 113 32.25 -11.65 -2.35
C ARG A 113 31.27 -11.73 -3.51
N ASP A 114 31.24 -12.86 -4.20
CA ASP A 114 30.27 -13.14 -5.26
C ASP A 114 29.25 -14.18 -4.82
N ALA A 115 28.28 -13.75 -4.00
CA ALA A 115 27.24 -14.64 -3.47
C ALA A 115 26.32 -15.22 -4.55
N LEU A 116 26.25 -14.58 -5.72
CA LEU A 116 25.39 -15.00 -6.83
C LEU A 116 26.16 -15.75 -7.92
N GLN A 117 27.46 -16.04 -7.72
CA GLN A 117 28.32 -16.73 -8.68
C GLN A 117 28.21 -16.14 -10.10
N ARG A 118 28.20 -14.81 -10.20
CA ARG A 118 28.00 -14.07 -11.46
C ARG A 118 29.29 -13.91 -12.27
N LYS A 119 30.45 -14.15 -11.68
CA LYS A 119 31.73 -14.11 -12.40
C LYS A 119 31.75 -15.24 -13.42
N PHE A 120 32.05 -14.88 -14.68
CA PHE A 120 32.26 -15.84 -15.75
C PHE A 120 33.65 -16.47 -15.59
N ASP A 121 33.69 -17.78 -15.36
CA ASP A 121 34.87 -18.62 -15.40
C ASP A 121 35.01 -19.26 -16.79
N LYS A 122 36.14 -18.99 -17.46
CA LYS A 122 36.42 -19.51 -18.81
C LYS A 122 36.98 -20.93 -18.78
N GLU A 123 37.45 -21.39 -17.62
CA GLU A 123 38.04 -22.71 -17.45
C GLU A 123 37.02 -23.75 -16.98
N GLU A 124 35.82 -23.31 -16.57
CA GLU A 124 34.72 -24.22 -16.25
C GLU A 124 34.08 -24.79 -17.53
N GLU A 125 33.96 -26.12 -17.58
CA GLU A 125 33.25 -26.83 -18.65
C GLU A 125 31.73 -26.63 -18.52
N SER A 126 31.21 -26.35 -17.31
CA SER A 126 29.77 -26.22 -17.08
C SER A 126 29.42 -25.52 -15.76
N TYR A 127 28.58 -24.47 -15.84
CA TYR A 127 28.03 -23.78 -14.66
C TYR A 127 26.91 -24.55 -13.94
N TRP A 128 26.60 -25.79 -14.35
CA TRP A 128 25.56 -26.59 -13.72
C TRP A 128 25.99 -27.04 -12.32
N ILE A 129 25.28 -26.57 -11.30
CA ILE A 129 25.50 -27.02 -9.93
C ILE A 129 24.98 -28.45 -9.80
N LYS A 130 25.89 -29.42 -9.66
CA LYS A 130 25.55 -30.84 -9.50
C LYS A 130 24.78 -31.04 -8.21
N ARG A 131 23.53 -31.50 -8.32
CA ARG A 131 22.68 -31.83 -7.17
C ARG A 131 23.25 -33.07 -6.47
N THR A 132 23.66 -32.94 -5.21
CA THR A 132 24.27 -34.03 -4.43
C THR A 132 23.24 -34.95 -3.78
N VAL A 133 21.97 -34.52 -3.71
CA VAL A 133 20.91 -35.26 -3.03
C VAL A 133 19.86 -35.69 -4.05
N THR A 134 19.69 -37.00 -4.23
CA THR A 134 18.54 -37.56 -4.94
C THR A 134 17.35 -37.52 -3.99
N PRO A 135 16.30 -36.72 -4.25
CA PRO A 135 15.14 -36.65 -3.37
C PRO A 135 14.50 -38.04 -3.27
N SER A 136 14.16 -38.49 -2.06
CA SER A 136 13.39 -39.72 -1.94
C SER A 136 12.02 -39.53 -2.61
N PRO A 137 11.43 -40.57 -3.22
CA PRO A 137 10.11 -40.46 -3.82
C PRO A 137 9.03 -39.93 -2.86
N LYS A 138 9.20 -40.15 -1.55
CA LYS A 138 8.32 -39.62 -0.51
C LYS A 138 8.39 -38.09 -0.36
N SER A 139 9.53 -37.48 -0.68
CA SER A 139 9.69 -36.01 -0.65
C SER A 139 8.78 -35.30 -1.65
N TYR A 140 8.35 -35.97 -2.72
CA TYR A 140 7.42 -35.38 -3.69
C TYR A 140 6.01 -35.19 -3.14
N PHE A 141 5.65 -35.84 -2.03
CA PHE A 141 4.33 -35.68 -1.42
C PHE A 141 4.25 -34.54 -0.39
N ASN A 142 5.39 -33.96 -0.01
CA ASN A 142 5.48 -32.88 0.99
C ASN A 142 5.97 -31.57 0.34
N GLN A 143 5.26 -31.09 -0.67
CA GLN A 143 5.65 -29.90 -1.44
C GLN A 143 5.13 -28.57 -0.86
N PHE A 144 4.28 -28.63 0.16
CA PHE A 144 3.67 -27.47 0.82
C PHE A 144 3.90 -27.53 2.32
#